data_AF-A0AA36GFY0-F1
#
_entry.id   AF-A0AA36GFY0-F1
#
_cell.length_a   1.000
_cell.length_b   1.000
_cell.length_c   1.000
_cell.angle_alpha   90.00
_cell.angle_beta   90.00
_cell.angle_gamma   90.00
#
_symmetry.space_group_name_H-M   'P 1'
#
loop_
_entity.id
_entity.type
_entity.pdbx_description
1 polymer ?
#
loop_
_entity_poly.entity_id
_entity_poly.type
_entity_poly.pdbx_seq_one_letter_code
_entity_poly.pdbx_strand_id
1 'polypeptide(L)'
;MERYSCGGRAAGKNKGKRAIVVGAIAEDGVIPECTKVVVSGMRDLDGDYHKDMNSDLFEMWLTEAIPHMIRRANGKRVSLVVDNAPYHSRQLEKIPTTSSTKNQIREYLGAHGVTVPENATKAGLLKQVKERTIQWMATVSTELAVGWFREAMWHESQAREKEAIDIYHHPRLLI
;
A
#
# COMPACT_ATOMS: atom_id res chain seq x y z
N MET A 1 24.04 24.88 -10.07
CA MET A 1 22.68 24.35 -10.29
C MET A 1 22.84 22.88 -10.67
N GLU A 2 22.75 21.97 -9.70
CA GLU A 2 22.87 20.53 -9.98
C GLU A 2 21.62 20.04 -10.72
N ARG A 3 21.82 19.41 -11.88
CA ARG A 3 20.73 18.85 -12.70
C ARG A 3 20.49 17.40 -12.29
N TYR A 4 19.27 17.09 -11.87
CA TYR A 4 18.83 15.72 -11.63
C TYR A 4 18.25 15.12 -12.92
N SER A 5 18.68 13.91 -13.27
CA SER A 5 18.28 13.23 -14.50
C SER A 5 17.05 12.36 -14.26
N CYS A 6 15.98 12.60 -15.04
CA CYS A 6 14.76 11.81 -15.04
C CYS A 6 14.86 10.66 -16.05
N GLY A 7 15.62 9.61 -15.71
CA GLY A 7 15.48 8.24 -16.23
C GLY A 7 15.89 7.93 -17.69
N GLY A 8 16.78 6.93 -17.84
CA GLY A 8 17.02 6.23 -19.10
C GLY A 8 17.84 4.95 -18.84
N ARG A 9 17.41 3.81 -19.39
CA ARG A 9 18.01 2.49 -19.19
C ARG A 9 19.45 2.45 -19.74
N ALA A 10 20.43 2.28 -18.84
CA ALA A 10 21.73 1.72 -19.17
C ALA A 10 22.27 0.97 -17.95
N ALA A 11 22.67 -0.28 -18.15
CA ALA A 11 23.28 -1.12 -17.14
C ALA A 11 24.68 -0.58 -16.80
N GLY A 12 24.75 0.40 -15.91
CA GLY A 12 25.98 0.90 -15.30
C GLY A 12 25.97 0.62 -13.80
N LYS A 13 27.05 0.02 -13.28
CA LYS A 13 27.18 -0.40 -11.87
C LYS A 13 27.18 0.75 -10.84
N ASN A 14 27.02 2.00 -11.25
CA ASN A 14 26.80 3.14 -10.36
C ASN A 14 25.47 3.81 -10.74
N LYS A 15 24.38 3.39 -10.07
CA LYS A 15 23.11 4.11 -10.13
C LYS A 15 23.33 5.43 -9.40
N GLY A 16 23.48 6.54 -10.14
CA GLY A 16 23.65 7.87 -9.57
C GLY A 16 22.57 8.22 -8.54
N LYS A 17 22.78 9.31 -7.78
CA LYS A 17 21.84 9.80 -6.76
C LYS A 17 20.41 9.83 -7.29
N ARG A 18 19.46 9.30 -6.51
CA ARG A 18 18.03 9.28 -6.84
C ARG A 18 17.30 10.18 -5.87
N ALA A 19 16.34 10.95 -6.37
CA ALA A 19 15.36 11.58 -5.50
C ALA A 19 14.10 10.71 -5.47
N ILE A 20 13.62 10.43 -4.27
CA ILE A 20 12.33 9.82 -4.00
C ILE A 20 11.40 10.95 -3.61
N VAL A 21 10.25 11.02 -4.26
CA VAL A 21 9.20 11.98 -3.94
C VAL A 21 7.97 11.21 -3.52
N VAL A 22 7.42 11.54 -2.37
CA VAL A 22 6.14 11.02 -1.89
C VAL A 22 5.22 12.20 -1.67
N GLY A 23 3.97 12.07 -2.11
CA GLY A 23 3.00 13.16 -2.15
C GLY A 23 1.58 12.62 -2.09
N ALA A 24 0.67 13.38 -1.48
CA ALA A 24 -0.76 13.11 -1.53
C ALA A 24 -1.40 13.99 -2.60
N ILE A 25 -2.26 13.41 -3.42
CA ILE A 25 -2.93 14.10 -4.54
C ILE A 25 -4.43 13.99 -4.34
N ALA A 26 -5.14 15.08 -4.61
CA ALA A 26 -6.59 15.19 -4.67
C ALA A 26 -7.03 15.69 -6.05
N GLU A 27 -8.34 15.88 -6.24
CA GLU A 27 -8.96 16.32 -7.50
C GLU A 27 -8.41 17.65 -8.05
N ASP A 28 -7.91 18.53 -7.18
CA ASP A 28 -7.32 19.83 -7.49
C ASP A 28 -5.79 19.81 -7.55
N GLY A 29 -5.17 18.63 -7.44
CA GLY A 29 -3.72 18.45 -7.54
C GLY A 29 -3.07 18.04 -6.22
N VAL A 30 -1.78 18.36 -6.08
CA VAL A 30 -0.99 17.97 -4.91
C VAL A 30 -1.48 18.73 -3.68
N ILE A 31 -1.79 18.01 -2.61
CA ILE A 31 -2.22 18.62 -1.35
C ILE A 31 -1.03 19.36 -0.73
N PRO A 32 -1.18 20.64 -0.34
CA PRO A 32 -0.13 21.40 0.33
C PRO A 32 0.45 20.65 1.54
N GLU A 33 1.76 20.79 1.72
CA GLU A 33 2.57 20.15 2.77
C GLU A 33 2.56 18.61 2.81
N CYS A 34 1.86 17.93 1.89
CA CYS A 34 1.93 16.48 1.78
C CYS A 34 3.11 15.99 0.94
N THR A 35 3.93 16.89 0.37
CA THR A 35 5.09 16.51 -0.46
C THR A 35 6.35 16.36 0.39
N LYS A 36 7.00 15.20 0.31
CA LYS A 36 8.30 14.94 0.94
C LYS A 36 9.28 14.42 -0.12
N VAL A 37 10.47 15.01 -0.14
CA VAL A 37 11.55 14.64 -1.06
C VAL A 37 12.72 14.09 -0.27
N VAL A 38 13.17 12.88 -0.64
CA VAL A 38 14.28 12.16 0.01
C VAL A 38 15.33 11.85 -1.07
N VAL A 39 16.56 12.32 -0.89
CA VAL A 39 17.64 12.07 -1.86
C VAL A 39 18.55 10.95 -1.36
N SER A 40 18.71 9.89 -2.17
CA SER A 40 19.57 8.75 -1.85
C SER A 40 21.06 9.10 -1.95
N GLY A 41 21.88 8.41 -1.13
CA GLY A 41 23.34 8.52 -1.17
C GLY A 41 23.99 9.48 -0.16
N MET A 42 23.34 9.77 0.97
CA MET A 42 23.96 10.46 2.13
C MET A 42 24.44 9.50 3.24
N ARG A 43 24.49 8.18 2.98
CA ARG A 43 25.03 7.20 3.94
C ARG A 43 26.09 6.33 3.28
N ASP A 44 27.16 6.10 4.04
CA ASP A 44 28.36 5.39 3.63
C ASP A 44 28.07 4.00 3.06
N LEU A 45 28.94 3.66 2.12
CA LEU A 45 29.26 2.37 1.52
C LEU A 45 28.84 1.16 2.38
N ASP A 46 27.63 0.64 2.16
CA ASP A 46 27.30 -0.78 1.98
C ASP A 46 25.80 -1.02 2.28
N GLY A 47 25.17 -1.87 1.47
CA GLY A 47 23.89 -2.47 1.82
C GLY A 47 22.63 -1.78 1.28
N ASP A 48 22.20 -2.30 0.13
CA ASP A 48 20.79 -2.49 -0.24
C ASP A 48 19.97 -1.25 -0.66
N TYR A 49 19.67 -1.19 -1.96
CA TYR A 49 18.83 -0.19 -2.61
C TYR A 49 17.36 -0.20 -2.12
N HIS A 50 16.95 -1.19 -1.32
CA HIS A 50 15.62 -1.25 -0.68
C HIS A 50 15.48 -0.35 0.57
N LYS A 51 16.50 0.41 0.97
CA LYS A 51 16.48 1.19 2.24
C LYS A 51 16.02 2.65 2.14
N ASP A 52 15.91 3.22 0.94
CA ASP A 52 15.63 4.66 0.81
C ASP A 52 14.14 5.02 0.99
N MET A 53 13.22 4.16 0.57
CA MET A 53 11.80 4.18 0.95
C MET A 53 11.50 2.90 1.73
N ASN A 54 11.22 3.02 3.01
CA ASN A 54 10.92 1.90 3.91
C ASN A 54 9.62 2.15 4.68
N SER A 55 9.16 1.14 5.43
CA SER A 55 7.92 1.22 6.20
C SER A 55 7.90 2.39 7.17
N ASP A 56 9.02 2.66 7.84
CA ASP A 56 9.11 3.70 8.85
C ASP A 56 9.02 5.09 8.22
N LEU A 57 9.67 5.30 7.08
CA LEU A 57 9.63 6.55 6.33
C LEU A 57 8.23 6.81 5.77
N PHE A 58 7.58 5.76 5.24
CA PHE A 58 6.22 5.86 4.76
C PHE A 58 5.22 6.12 5.90
N GLU A 59 5.33 5.41 7.03
CA GLU A 59 4.47 5.58 8.20
C GLU A 59 4.63 6.99 8.81
N MET A 60 5.86 7.49 8.90
CA MET A 60 6.16 8.86 9.31
C MET A 60 5.52 9.88 8.37
N TRP A 61 5.78 9.76 7.06
CA TRP A 61 5.19 10.66 6.07
C TRP A 61 3.67 10.65 6.13
N LEU A 62 3.07 9.46 6.23
CA LEU A 62 1.62 9.31 6.26
C LEU A 62 1.02 9.98 7.52
N THR A 63 1.67 9.81 8.67
CA THR A 63 1.28 10.45 9.94
C THR A 63 1.35 11.97 9.84
N GLU A 64 2.40 12.51 9.21
CA GLU A 64 2.57 13.94 8.95
C GLU A 64 1.52 14.47 7.97
N ALA A 65 1.18 13.69 6.92
CA ALA A 65 0.32 14.12 5.83
C ALA A 65 -1.19 14.03 6.15
N ILE A 66 -1.62 13.06 6.96
CA ILE A 66 -3.05 12.84 7.31
C ILE A 66 -3.74 14.12 7.81
N PRO A 67 -3.18 14.91 8.74
CA PRO A 67 -3.78 16.16 9.18
C PRO A 67 -4.03 17.17 8.05
N HIS A 68 -3.13 17.24 7.06
CA HIS A 68 -3.29 18.12 5.89
C HIS A 68 -4.39 17.60 4.97
N MET A 69 -4.47 16.28 4.75
CA MET A 69 -5.56 15.64 4.00
C MET A 69 -6.92 15.90 4.65
N ILE A 70 -7.02 15.76 5.98
CA ILE A 70 -8.25 16.01 6.75
C ILE A 70 -8.66 17.48 6.65
N ARG A 71 -7.72 18.42 6.78
CA ARG A 71 -8.00 19.85 6.60
C ARG A 71 -8.50 20.16 5.20
N ARG A 72 -7.83 19.63 4.16
CA ARG A 72 -8.25 19.78 2.76
C ARG A 72 -9.62 19.19 2.47
N ALA A 73 -9.99 18.10 3.14
CA ALA A 73 -11.29 17.46 2.98
C ALA A 73 -12.43 18.30 3.58
N ASN A 74 -12.14 19.23 4.50
CA ASN A 74 -13.10 20.20 5.04
C ASN A 74 -14.42 19.55 5.50
N GLY A 75 -14.32 18.52 6.35
CA GLY A 75 -15.46 17.77 6.87
C GLY A 75 -15.98 16.64 5.95
N LYS A 76 -15.43 16.49 4.73
CA LYS A 76 -15.66 15.29 3.90
C LYS A 76 -14.85 14.10 4.42
N ARG A 77 -15.30 12.88 4.10
CA ARG A 77 -14.55 11.65 4.37
C ARG A 77 -13.27 11.62 3.53
N VAL A 78 -12.14 11.30 4.15
CA VAL A 78 -10.86 11.07 3.47
C VAL A 78 -10.74 9.58 3.15
N SER A 79 -10.44 9.25 1.90
CA SER A 79 -10.08 7.89 1.47
C SER A 79 -8.66 7.89 0.94
N LEU A 80 -7.83 7.00 1.43
CA LEU A 80 -6.44 6.86 0.98
C LEU A 80 -6.35 5.66 0.03
N VAL A 81 -5.83 5.92 -1.18
CA VAL A 81 -5.54 4.88 -2.17
C VAL A 81 -4.03 4.79 -2.30
N VAL A 82 -3.48 3.62 -2.00
CA VAL A 82 -2.03 3.33 -2.04
C VAL A 82 -1.83 2.05 -2.84
N ASP A 83 -0.78 1.99 -3.65
CA ASP A 83 -0.40 0.75 -4.31
C ASP A 83 0.06 -0.30 -3.28
N ASN A 84 -0.06 -1.57 -3.64
CA ASN A 84 0.29 -2.68 -2.76
C ASN A 84 1.80 -2.95 -2.77
N ALA A 85 2.60 -2.00 -2.28
CA ALA A 85 4.05 -2.18 -2.13
C ALA A 85 4.41 -2.68 -0.71
N PRO A 86 5.43 -3.55 -0.57
CA PRO A 86 5.81 -4.12 0.74
C PRO A 86 6.17 -3.08 1.82
N TYR A 87 6.58 -1.88 1.43
CA TYR A 87 6.93 -0.79 2.34
C TYR A 87 5.74 0.11 2.71
N HIS A 88 4.57 -0.05 2.09
CA HIS A 88 3.38 0.73 2.44
C HIS A 88 2.60 0.17 3.64
N SER A 89 2.95 -1.03 4.08
CA SER A 89 2.31 -1.65 5.25
C SER A 89 3.34 -2.38 6.10
N ARG A 90 3.09 -2.38 7.41
CA ARG A 90 3.86 -3.13 8.40
C ARG A 90 2.94 -4.13 9.07
N GLN A 91 3.39 -5.37 9.17
CA GLN A 91 2.71 -6.37 9.98
C GLN A 91 3.00 -6.09 11.47
N LEU A 92 2.06 -5.45 12.17
CA LEU A 92 2.15 -5.19 13.61
C LEU A 92 2.08 -6.47 14.44
N GLU A 93 1.20 -7.38 14.03
CA GLU A 93 0.98 -8.64 14.70
C GLU A 93 0.90 -9.77 13.67
N LYS A 94 1.58 -10.87 13.97
CA LYS A 94 1.56 -12.05 13.11
C LYS A 94 0.29 -12.87 13.35
N ILE A 95 -0.63 -12.82 12.39
CA ILE A 95 -1.83 -13.66 12.41
C ILE A 95 -1.39 -15.14 12.31
N PRO A 96 -1.84 -16.01 13.24
CA PRO A 96 -1.49 -17.42 13.20
C PRO A 96 -1.95 -18.10 11.90
N THR A 97 -1.11 -18.99 11.37
CA THR A 97 -1.38 -19.76 10.14
C THR A 97 -1.33 -21.26 10.42
N THR A 98 -1.52 -22.08 9.39
CA THR A 98 -1.36 -23.53 9.50
C THR A 98 0.03 -23.96 9.98
N SER A 99 1.07 -23.13 9.81
CA SER A 99 2.42 -23.40 10.32
C SER A 99 2.61 -23.00 11.79
N SER A 100 1.71 -22.21 12.38
CA SER A 100 1.77 -21.83 13.81
C SER A 100 1.52 -23.03 14.73
N THR A 101 2.15 -23.05 15.90
CA THR A 101 1.90 -24.08 16.91
C THR A 101 0.52 -23.92 17.53
N LYS A 102 -0.02 -25.00 18.12
CA LYS A 102 -1.33 -24.95 18.79
C LYS A 102 -1.34 -23.88 19.90
N ASN A 103 -0.25 -23.77 20.66
CA ASN A 103 -0.11 -22.80 21.74
C ASN A 103 -0.06 -21.36 21.22
N GLN A 104 0.71 -21.08 20.15
CA GLN A 104 0.73 -19.75 19.52
C GLN A 104 -0.67 -19.29 19.07
N ILE A 105 -1.49 -20.21 18.53
CA ILE A 105 -2.86 -19.89 18.13
C ILE A 105 -3.74 -19.61 19.36
N ARG A 106 -3.58 -20.37 20.46
CA ARG A 106 -4.32 -20.12 21.71
C ARG A 106 -3.95 -18.78 22.34
N GLU A 107 -2.65 -18.45 22.39
CA GLU A 107 -2.15 -17.19 22.92
C GLU A 107 -2.69 -16.01 22.13
N TYR A 108 -2.63 -16.07 20.80
CA TYR A 108 -3.22 -15.06 19.93
C TYR A 108 -4.72 -14.88 20.20
N LEU A 109 -5.49 -15.98 20.21
CA LEU A 109 -6.93 -15.91 20.47
C LEU A 109 -7.24 -15.34 21.86
N GLY A 110 -6.48 -15.73 22.88
CA GLY A 110 -6.62 -15.22 24.24
C GLY A 110 -6.27 -13.74 24.37
N ALA A 111 -5.18 -13.28 23.72
CA ALA A 111 -4.80 -11.87 23.67
C ALA A 111 -5.88 -10.99 23.02
N HIS A 112 -6.68 -11.59 22.12
CA HIS A 112 -7.81 -10.94 21.45
C HIS A 112 -9.17 -11.23 22.11
N GLY A 113 -9.19 -11.72 23.36
CA GLY A 113 -10.41 -11.93 24.15
C GLY A 113 -11.27 -13.12 23.72
N VAL A 114 -10.73 -14.02 22.90
CA VAL A 114 -11.44 -15.23 22.44
C VAL A 114 -11.12 -16.40 23.37
N THR A 115 -12.14 -16.86 24.11
CA THR A 115 -12.01 -18.03 24.98
C THR A 115 -12.16 -19.31 24.16
N VAL A 116 -11.17 -20.20 24.25
CA VAL A 116 -11.14 -21.46 23.49
C VAL A 116 -11.13 -22.70 24.41
N PRO A 117 -11.89 -23.76 24.08
CA PRO A 117 -11.88 -25.00 24.85
C PRO A 117 -10.47 -25.59 24.96
N GLU A 118 -10.14 -26.20 26.11
CA GLU A 118 -8.82 -26.79 26.35
C GLU A 118 -8.49 -27.93 25.37
N ASN A 119 -9.50 -28.75 25.06
CA ASN A 119 -9.43 -29.85 24.10
C ASN A 119 -9.60 -29.43 22.63
N ALA A 120 -9.70 -28.13 22.32
CA ALA A 120 -9.90 -27.66 20.95
C ALA A 120 -8.81 -28.19 20.01
N THR A 121 -9.19 -28.66 18.82
CA THR A 121 -8.23 -29.10 17.81
C THR A 121 -7.54 -27.88 17.17
N LYS A 122 -6.33 -28.06 16.62
CA LYS A 122 -5.63 -26.98 15.89
C LYS A 122 -6.47 -26.42 14.74
N ALA A 123 -7.19 -27.29 14.03
CA ALA A 123 -8.13 -26.88 12.99
C ALA A 123 -9.28 -26.02 13.54
N GLY A 124 -9.86 -26.40 14.68
CA GLY A 124 -10.89 -25.61 15.36
C GLY A 124 -10.39 -24.22 15.79
N LEU A 125 -9.16 -24.13 16.31
CA LEU A 125 -8.55 -22.86 16.68
C LEU A 125 -8.31 -21.96 15.45
N LEU A 126 -7.79 -22.51 14.35
CA LEU A 126 -7.61 -21.75 13.11
C LEU A 126 -8.94 -21.27 12.51
N LYS A 127 -10.02 -22.05 12.66
CA LYS A 127 -11.37 -21.62 12.27
C LYS A 127 -11.79 -20.38 13.05
N GLN A 128 -11.56 -20.35 14.36
CA GLN A 128 -11.86 -19.17 15.19
C GLN A 128 -11.02 -17.95 14.81
N VAL A 129 -9.73 -18.13 14.49
CA VAL A 129 -8.89 -17.05 13.95
C VAL A 129 -9.53 -16.47 12.68
N LYS A 130 -9.97 -17.32 11.76
CA LYS A 130 -10.61 -16.89 10.51
C LYS A 130 -11.95 -16.19 10.74
N GLU A 131 -12.80 -16.72 11.61
CA GLU A 131 -14.09 -16.13 11.98
C GLU A 131 -13.91 -14.73 12.57
N ARG A 132 -12.94 -14.57 13.48
CA ARG A 132 -12.59 -13.26 14.04
C ARG A 132 -12.12 -12.29 12.95
N THR A 133 -11.27 -12.73 12.02
CA THR A 133 -10.83 -11.88 10.90
C THR A 133 -12.00 -11.41 10.05
N ILE A 134 -12.95 -12.30 9.74
CA ILE A 134 -14.16 -11.95 8.98
C ILE A 134 -15.02 -10.95 9.75
N GLN A 135 -15.23 -11.17 11.06
CA GLN A 135 -15.98 -10.25 11.91
C GLN A 135 -15.33 -8.86 11.97
N TRP A 136 -14.00 -8.81 12.14
CA TRP A 136 -13.26 -7.55 12.12
C TRP A 136 -13.39 -6.85 10.76
N MET A 137 -13.22 -7.57 9.65
CA MET A 137 -13.40 -7.01 8.30
C MET A 137 -14.82 -6.47 8.08
N ALA A 138 -15.84 -7.12 8.65
CA ALA A 138 -17.23 -6.63 8.57
C ALA A 138 -17.46 -5.32 9.33
N THR A 139 -16.61 -4.97 10.31
CA THR A 139 -16.65 -3.66 10.98
C THR A 139 -15.98 -2.54 10.18
N VAL A 140 -15.14 -2.89 9.21
CA VAL A 140 -14.52 -1.91 8.30
C VAL A 140 -15.53 -1.56 7.22
N SER A 141 -15.86 -0.28 7.06
CA SER A 141 -16.82 0.22 6.07
C SER A 141 -16.41 -0.19 4.64
N THR A 142 -17.05 -1.22 4.09
CA THR A 142 -16.74 -1.78 2.76
C THR A 142 -17.27 -0.93 1.60
N GLU A 143 -18.19 0.01 1.86
CA GLU A 143 -18.81 0.85 0.81
C GLU A 143 -17.77 1.64 0.01
N LEU A 144 -16.75 2.20 0.67
CA LEU A 144 -15.69 2.97 0.02
C LEU A 144 -14.77 2.07 -0.82
N ALA A 145 -14.39 0.91 -0.28
CA ALA A 145 -13.56 -0.06 -1.00
C ALA A 145 -14.29 -0.59 -2.24
N VAL A 146 -15.56 -0.98 -2.10
CA VAL A 146 -16.40 -1.48 -3.20
C VAL A 146 -16.65 -0.39 -4.24
N GLY A 147 -16.93 0.85 -3.82
CA GLY A 147 -17.10 1.99 -4.72
C GLY A 147 -15.84 2.27 -5.54
N TRP A 148 -14.69 2.32 -4.88
CA TRP A 148 -13.40 2.50 -5.53
C TRP A 148 -13.05 1.37 -6.51
N PHE A 149 -13.25 0.10 -6.12
CA PHE A 149 -13.03 -1.03 -7.04
C PHE A 149 -13.91 -0.95 -8.28
N ARG A 150 -15.18 -0.56 -8.15
CA ARG A 150 -16.08 -0.38 -9.31
C ARG A 150 -15.59 0.72 -10.25
N GLU A 151 -15.18 1.86 -9.69
CA GLU A 151 -14.66 2.99 -10.46
C GLU A 151 -13.35 2.62 -11.18
N ALA A 152 -12.41 1.98 -10.48
CA ALA A 152 -11.15 1.52 -11.04
C ALA A 152 -11.37 0.54 -12.21
N MET A 153 -12.26 -0.44 -12.05
CA MET A 153 -12.62 -1.38 -13.12
C MET A 153 -13.28 -0.66 -14.30
N TRP A 154 -14.11 0.36 -14.05
CA TRP A 154 -14.73 1.14 -15.13
C TRP A 154 -13.68 1.94 -15.92
N HIS A 155 -12.76 2.64 -15.26
CA HIS A 155 -11.66 3.34 -15.93
C HIS A 155 -10.75 2.38 -16.70
N GLU A 156 -10.46 1.21 -16.15
CA GLU A 156 -9.68 0.18 -16.85
C GLU A 156 -10.42 -0.30 -18.12
N SER A 157 -11.73 -0.55 -18.05
CA SER A 157 -12.56 -0.87 -19.21
C SER A 157 -12.54 0.24 -20.25
N GLN A 158 -12.69 1.50 -19.85
CA GLN A 158 -12.63 2.65 -20.76
C GLN A 158 -11.25 2.80 -21.41
N ALA A 159 -10.17 2.56 -20.66
CA ALA A 159 -8.81 2.57 -21.21
C ALA A 159 -8.61 1.46 -22.24
N ARG A 160 -9.11 0.24 -21.97
CA ARG A 160 -9.07 -0.89 -22.90
C ARG A 160 -9.91 -0.63 -24.16
N GLU A 161 -11.09 -0.06 -24.02
CA GLU A 161 -11.95 0.33 -25.14
C GLU A 161 -11.27 1.39 -26.00
N LYS A 162 -10.69 2.42 -25.38
CA LYS A 162 -9.92 3.44 -26.09
C LYS A 162 -8.72 2.86 -26.81
N GLU A 163 -7.96 1.97 -26.17
CA GLU A 163 -6.83 1.28 -26.80
C GLU A 163 -7.28 0.44 -28.01
N ALA A 164 -8.41 -0.27 -27.90
CA ALA A 164 -8.98 -1.03 -29.01
C ALA A 164 -9.43 -0.12 -30.18
N ILE A 165 -10.06 1.02 -29.87
CA ILE A 165 -10.44 2.05 -30.85
C ILE A 165 -9.20 2.65 -31.53
N ASP A 166 -8.19 3.01 -30.75
CA ASP A 166 -6.93 3.59 -31.27
C ASP A 166 -6.20 2.59 -32.18
N ILE A 167 -6.18 1.29 -31.83
CA ILE A 167 -5.65 0.21 -32.69
C ILE A 167 -6.45 0.11 -34.00
N TYR A 168 -7.78 0.20 -33.93
CA TYR A 168 -8.66 0.07 -35.09
C TYR A 168 -8.56 1.27 -36.05
N HIS A 169 -8.47 2.49 -35.52
CA HIS A 169 -8.44 3.72 -36.31
C HIS A 169 -7.04 4.16 -36.74
N HIS A 170 -5.99 3.71 -36.05
CA HIS A 170 -4.59 3.92 -36.44
C HIS A 170 -3.82 2.59 -36.44
N PRO A 171 -4.11 1.70 -37.41
CA PRO A 171 -3.26 0.53 -37.61
C PRO A 171 -1.87 1.06 -37.96
N ARG A 172 -0.92 0.95 -37.03
CA ARG A 172 0.50 1.14 -37.38
C ARG A 172 0.76 0.20 -38.55
N LEU A 173 1.19 0.78 -39.67
CA LEU A 173 1.74 0.03 -40.79
C LEU A 173 2.90 -0.81 -40.23
N LEU A 174 2.59 -2.07 -39.91
CA LEU A 174 3.58 -3.12 -39.76
C LEU A 174 4.14 -3.37 -41.16
N ILE A 175 5.26 -2.72 -41.46
CA ILE A 175 6.22 -3.15 -42.48
C ILE A 175 7.45 -3.63 -41.72
#